data_AF-A0A9D0VLA6-F1
#
_entry.id   AF-A0A9D0VLA6-F1
#
_cell.length_a   1.000
_cell.length_b   1.000
_cell.length_c   1.000
_cell.angle_alpha   90.00
_cell.angle_beta   90.00
_cell.angle_gamma   90.00
#
_symmetry.space_group_name_H-M   'P 1'
#
loop_
_entity.id
_entity.type
_entity.pdbx_description
1 polymer ?
#
loop_
_entity_poly.entity_id
_entity_poly.type
_entity_poly.pdbx_seq_one_letter_code
_entity_poly.pdbx_strand_id
1 'polypeptide(L)'
;MARQLLRAVRAHRSQEAFSRRLGYTSNPVSDWEAGRRFPTAAEALRAATVAGIDVLGAVQRFSPDKAPTQGALDDQGVADWLSAMRGNTSIKEVAERVGASRYAVARWLAGETRPRLPDFLRVVEALTSRLSDLIAELVDIEQIPALIEAHRQRHASRRVAFDEPWVGGVMCVLGTEAYQSLGAHVPGWIAAQMGFDPQIEERCLQRLEEAGLIGRRGRGPYQIQHELTIDTQAYPEETRRLKAHWAALGLARATEPRPGDMISYNVVAVSRADLERIREAHIRYFMEVRSIVAESTPEVAALVNIQLLGLGG
;
A
#
# COMPACT_ATOMS: atom_id res chain seq x y z
N MET A 1 -11.41 9.63 -14.28
CA MET A 1 -11.37 8.22 -13.83
C MET A 1 -12.61 7.42 -14.17
N ALA A 2 -13.76 7.66 -13.53
CA ALA A 2 -14.98 6.85 -13.66
C ALA A 2 -15.39 6.54 -15.10
N ARG A 3 -15.34 7.52 -16.02
CA ARG A 3 -15.60 7.33 -17.45
C ARG A 3 -14.67 6.32 -18.13
N GLN A 4 -13.38 6.33 -17.78
CA GLN A 4 -12.39 5.42 -18.36
C GLN A 4 -12.63 3.99 -17.87
N LEU A 5 -12.89 3.82 -16.56
CA LEU A 5 -13.26 2.52 -16.00
C LEU A 5 -14.49 1.93 -16.69
N LEU A 6 -15.56 2.71 -16.85
CA LEU A 6 -16.78 2.24 -17.52
C LEU A 6 -16.54 1.83 -18.98
N ARG A 7 -15.69 2.56 -19.71
CA ARG A 7 -15.29 2.19 -21.07
C ARG A 7 -14.47 0.89 -21.10
N ALA A 8 -13.53 0.74 -20.18
CA ALA A 8 -12.73 -0.48 -20.04
C ALA A 8 -13.59 -1.70 -19.71
N VAL A 9 -14.56 -1.55 -18.78
CA VAL A 9 -15.56 -2.58 -18.44
C VAL A 9 -16.42 -2.97 -19.65
N ARG A 10 -16.87 -1.99 -20.45
CA ARG A 10 -17.64 -2.27 -21.68
C ARG A 10 -16.79 -3.04 -22.71
N ALA A 11 -15.49 -2.77 -22.76
CA ALA A 11 -14.54 -3.28 -23.74
C ALA A 11 -15.02 -3.00 -25.18
N HIS A 12 -14.98 -4.00 -26.06
CA HIS A 12 -15.29 -3.85 -27.49
C HIS A 12 -16.80 -3.76 -27.82
N ARG A 13 -17.69 -3.92 -26.84
CA ARG A 13 -19.16 -3.91 -27.08
C ARG A 13 -19.64 -2.49 -27.37
N SER A 14 -20.65 -2.30 -28.22
CA SER A 14 -21.27 -0.97 -28.37
C SER A 14 -22.01 -0.56 -27.08
N GLN A 15 -22.21 0.76 -26.88
CA GLN A 15 -22.91 1.29 -25.70
C GLN A 15 -24.34 0.72 -25.58
N GLU A 16 -25.03 0.56 -26.71
CA GLU A 16 -26.37 -0.03 -26.77
C GLU A 16 -26.37 -1.52 -26.47
N ALA A 17 -25.43 -2.28 -27.05
CA ALA A 17 -25.32 -3.71 -26.80
C ALA A 17 -25.02 -3.98 -25.32
N PHE A 18 -24.18 -3.16 -24.71
CA PHE A 18 -23.88 -3.27 -23.29
C PHE A 18 -25.07 -2.86 -22.42
N SER A 19 -25.78 -1.78 -22.75
CA SER A 19 -27.01 -1.38 -22.05
C SER A 19 -28.08 -2.47 -22.07
N ARG A 20 -28.32 -3.11 -23.22
CA ARG A 20 -29.25 -4.25 -23.33
C ARG A 20 -28.80 -5.43 -22.46
N ARG A 21 -27.51 -5.74 -22.44
CA ARG A 21 -26.94 -6.81 -21.60
C ARG A 21 -27.11 -6.53 -20.10
N LEU A 22 -27.08 -5.25 -19.70
CA LEU A 22 -27.34 -4.83 -18.33
C LEU A 22 -28.84 -4.86 -17.96
N GLY A 23 -29.72 -5.15 -18.91
CA GLY A 23 -31.17 -5.20 -18.71
C GLY A 23 -31.88 -3.85 -18.86
N TYR A 24 -31.21 -2.82 -19.40
CA TYR A 24 -31.84 -1.53 -19.63
C TYR A 24 -32.60 -1.48 -20.95
N THR A 25 -33.76 -0.82 -20.92
CA THR A 25 -34.56 -0.50 -22.12
C THR A 25 -34.05 0.75 -22.84
N SER A 26 -33.34 1.63 -22.13
CA SER A 26 -32.66 2.82 -22.67
C SER A 26 -31.14 2.61 -22.75
N ASN A 27 -30.40 3.63 -23.22
CA ASN A 27 -28.92 3.60 -23.30
C ASN A 27 -28.27 4.50 -22.23
N PRO A 28 -28.35 4.16 -20.93
CA PRO A 28 -27.72 4.93 -19.87
C PRO A 28 -26.19 4.90 -19.95
N VAL A 29 -25.60 3.87 -20.58
CA VAL A 29 -24.15 3.73 -20.75
C VAL A 29 -23.56 4.90 -21.53
N SER A 30 -24.29 5.45 -22.51
CA SER A 30 -23.86 6.65 -23.23
C SER A 30 -23.65 7.85 -22.30
N ASP A 31 -24.60 8.09 -21.39
CA ASP A 31 -24.50 9.17 -20.39
C ASP A 31 -23.37 8.92 -19.39
N TRP A 32 -23.17 7.67 -19.00
CA TRP A 32 -22.11 7.26 -18.09
C TRP A 32 -20.71 7.51 -18.66
N GLU A 33 -20.48 7.15 -19.92
CA GLU A 33 -19.19 7.32 -20.58
C GLU A 33 -18.92 8.76 -21.04
N ALA A 34 -19.97 9.54 -21.26
CA ALA A 34 -19.89 10.97 -21.49
C ALA A 34 -19.65 11.75 -20.18
N GLY A 35 -20.01 11.17 -19.03
CA GLY A 35 -19.93 11.81 -17.72
C GLY A 35 -21.09 12.76 -17.42
N ARG A 36 -22.20 12.67 -18.17
CA ARG A 36 -23.43 13.44 -17.89
C ARG A 36 -24.15 12.93 -16.65
N ARG A 37 -24.07 11.62 -16.39
CA ARG A 37 -24.60 10.95 -15.20
C ARG A 37 -23.68 9.80 -14.84
N PHE A 38 -23.66 9.40 -13.57
CA PHE A 38 -22.92 8.21 -13.15
C PHE A 38 -23.83 7.16 -12.49
N PRO A 39 -23.52 5.86 -12.67
CA PRO A 39 -24.16 4.79 -11.89
C PRO A 39 -23.77 4.89 -10.42
N THR A 40 -24.50 4.19 -9.54
CA THR A 40 -24.01 3.91 -8.18
C THR A 40 -22.79 3.00 -8.26
N ALA A 41 -22.02 2.92 -7.18
CA ALA A 41 -20.90 1.99 -7.09
C ALA A 41 -21.35 0.53 -7.32
N ALA A 42 -22.39 0.09 -6.61
CA ALA A 42 -22.94 -1.26 -6.77
C ALA A 42 -23.39 -1.55 -8.21
N GLU A 43 -24.01 -0.57 -8.89
CA GLU A 43 -24.40 -0.71 -10.29
C GLU A 43 -23.18 -0.83 -11.23
N ALA A 44 -22.12 -0.05 -10.99
CA ALA A 44 -20.89 -0.15 -11.77
C ALA A 44 -20.19 -1.50 -11.57
N LEU A 45 -20.15 -2.00 -10.33
CA LEU A 45 -19.60 -3.31 -10.00
C LEU A 45 -20.44 -4.44 -10.61
N ARG A 46 -21.77 -4.35 -10.55
CA ARG A 46 -22.67 -5.27 -11.26
C ARG A 46 -22.39 -5.27 -12.76
N ALA A 47 -22.18 -4.08 -13.35
CA ALA A 47 -21.86 -3.98 -14.77
C ALA A 47 -20.53 -4.67 -15.12
N ALA A 48 -19.53 -4.60 -14.25
CA ALA A 48 -18.29 -5.35 -14.38
C ALA A 48 -18.52 -6.87 -14.30
N THR A 49 -19.32 -7.35 -13.35
CA THR A 49 -19.72 -8.77 -13.28
C THR A 49 -20.42 -9.23 -14.56
N VAL A 50 -21.37 -8.44 -15.08
CA VAL A 50 -22.07 -8.75 -16.33
C VAL A 50 -21.11 -8.76 -17.54
N ALA A 51 -20.05 -7.97 -17.51
CA ALA A 51 -19.00 -7.96 -18.52
C ALA A 51 -18.08 -9.20 -18.45
N GLY A 52 -18.17 -10.00 -17.38
CA GLY A 52 -17.37 -11.20 -17.15
C GLY A 52 -16.16 -10.98 -16.25
N ILE A 53 -16.08 -9.85 -15.53
CA ILE A 53 -15.01 -9.56 -14.59
C ILE A 53 -15.30 -10.25 -13.25
N ASP A 54 -14.31 -10.92 -12.68
CA ASP A 54 -14.37 -11.50 -11.33
C ASP A 54 -14.24 -10.40 -10.26
N VAL A 55 -15.34 -9.65 -10.09
CA VAL A 55 -15.39 -8.53 -9.16
C VAL A 55 -15.20 -8.98 -7.71
N LEU A 56 -15.77 -10.12 -7.34
CA LEU A 56 -15.67 -10.60 -5.95
C LEU A 56 -14.23 -11.00 -5.63
N GLY A 57 -13.57 -11.76 -6.51
CA GLY A 57 -12.17 -12.11 -6.34
C GLY A 57 -11.25 -10.89 -6.41
N ALA A 58 -11.53 -9.90 -7.27
CA ALA A 58 -10.79 -8.64 -7.31
C ALA A 58 -10.84 -7.90 -5.96
N VAL A 59 -12.02 -7.80 -5.37
CA VAL A 59 -12.21 -7.14 -4.07
C VAL A 59 -11.58 -7.95 -2.92
N GLN A 60 -11.61 -9.27 -2.98
CA GLN A 60 -10.93 -10.14 -2.01
C GLN A 60 -9.41 -10.00 -2.07
N ARG A 61 -8.82 -9.99 -3.26
CA ARG A 61 -7.37 -9.76 -3.44
C ARG A 61 -6.95 -8.37 -3.00
N PHE A 62 -7.81 -7.37 -3.18
CA PHE A 62 -7.55 -6.01 -2.73
C PHE A 62 -7.65 -5.83 -1.21
N SER A 63 -8.58 -6.53 -0.53
CA SER A 63 -8.84 -6.38 0.92
C SER A 63 -8.86 -7.72 1.67
N PRO A 64 -7.72 -8.42 1.84
CA PRO A 64 -7.68 -9.80 2.32
C PRO A 64 -8.06 -10.00 3.80
N ASP A 65 -7.83 -9.01 4.68
CA ASP A 65 -7.82 -9.26 6.13
C ASP A 65 -9.06 -8.86 6.93
N LYS A 66 -9.98 -8.04 6.40
CA LYS A 66 -11.05 -7.43 7.24
C LYS A 66 -12.41 -7.22 6.59
N ALA A 67 -12.57 -7.46 5.30
CA ALA A 67 -13.86 -7.24 4.66
C ALA A 67 -14.72 -8.51 4.70
N PRO A 68 -15.95 -8.48 5.25
CA PRO A 68 -16.93 -9.53 5.01
C PRO A 68 -17.28 -9.53 3.52
N THR A 69 -16.49 -10.24 2.71
CA THR A 69 -16.75 -10.48 1.28
C THR A 69 -17.54 -11.77 1.09
N GLN A 70 -18.33 -12.15 2.09
CA GLN A 70 -19.33 -13.21 1.96
C GLN A 70 -20.61 -12.59 1.39
N GLY A 71 -20.64 -12.33 0.08
CA GLY A 71 -21.86 -11.83 -0.59
C GLY A 71 -21.63 -11.11 -1.91
N ALA A 72 -22.72 -10.76 -2.57
CA ALA A 72 -22.71 -9.86 -3.72
C ALA A 72 -22.38 -8.43 -3.26
N LEU A 73 -21.62 -7.67 -4.05
CA LEU A 73 -21.38 -6.24 -3.82
C LEU A 73 -22.59 -5.41 -4.25
N ASP A 74 -23.72 -5.65 -3.58
CA ASP A 74 -24.90 -4.78 -3.66
C ASP A 74 -24.66 -3.46 -2.91
N ASP A 75 -25.69 -2.63 -2.80
CA ASP A 75 -25.56 -1.32 -2.16
C ASP A 75 -25.09 -1.42 -0.69
N GLN A 76 -25.52 -2.45 0.05
CA GLN A 76 -25.10 -2.66 1.45
C GLN A 76 -23.68 -3.26 1.50
N GLY A 77 -23.38 -4.23 0.63
CA GLY A 77 -22.07 -4.83 0.53
C GLY A 77 -20.97 -3.81 0.21
N VAL A 78 -21.27 -2.81 -0.63
CA VAL A 78 -20.35 -1.68 -0.86
C VAL A 78 -20.13 -0.86 0.41
N ALA A 79 -21.17 -0.56 1.18
CA ALA A 79 -21.06 0.21 2.41
C ALA A 79 -20.23 -0.54 3.46
N ASP A 80 -20.53 -1.83 3.67
CA ASP A 80 -19.81 -2.69 4.60
C ASP A 80 -18.32 -2.81 4.22
N TRP A 81 -18.03 -2.96 2.93
CA TRP A 81 -16.67 -3.00 2.42
C TRP A 81 -15.91 -1.68 2.65
N LEU A 82 -16.52 -0.53 2.35
CA LEU A 82 -15.91 0.78 2.63
C LEU A 82 -15.71 1.00 4.14
N SER A 83 -16.65 0.56 4.97
CA SER A 83 -16.57 0.66 6.43
C SER A 83 -15.43 -0.20 7.00
N ALA A 84 -15.28 -1.42 6.48
CA ALA A 84 -14.17 -2.30 6.83
C ALA A 84 -12.80 -1.70 6.46
N MET A 85 -12.70 -1.11 5.26
CA MET A 85 -11.47 -0.45 4.81
C MET A 85 -11.13 0.83 5.60
N ARG A 86 -12.14 1.55 6.09
CA ARG A 86 -11.92 2.75 6.90
C ARG A 86 -11.13 2.42 8.18
N GLY A 87 -11.40 1.27 8.80
CA GLY A 87 -10.84 0.92 10.09
C GLY A 87 -11.06 2.05 11.12
N ASN A 88 -9.96 2.60 11.63
CA ASN A 88 -9.96 3.64 12.67
C ASN A 88 -9.94 5.08 12.13
N THR A 89 -9.85 5.30 10.81
CA THR A 89 -9.84 6.65 10.24
C THR A 89 -11.17 7.36 10.51
N SER A 90 -11.13 8.61 10.98
CA SER A 90 -12.33 9.34 11.36
C SER A 90 -13.14 9.79 10.13
N ILE A 91 -14.47 9.90 10.27
CA ILE A 91 -15.34 10.41 9.20
C ILE A 91 -14.92 11.82 8.75
N LYS A 92 -14.41 12.63 9.68
CA LYS A 92 -13.91 13.97 9.40
C LYS A 92 -12.74 13.94 8.42
N GLU A 93 -11.72 13.14 8.72
CA GLU A 93 -10.52 13.02 7.86
C GLU A 93 -10.89 12.47 6.48
N VAL A 94 -11.79 11.49 6.40
CA VAL A 94 -12.26 10.94 5.11
C VAL A 94 -12.99 12.01 4.31
N ALA A 95 -13.88 12.78 4.93
CA ALA A 95 -14.63 13.84 4.27
C ALA A 95 -13.72 14.94 3.70
N GLU A 96 -12.69 15.34 4.45
CA GLU A 96 -11.68 16.31 4.01
C GLU A 96 -10.89 15.78 2.80
N ARG A 97 -10.42 14.54 2.84
CA ARG A 97 -9.67 13.91 1.73
C ARG A 97 -10.52 13.71 0.46
N VAL A 98 -11.80 13.36 0.63
CA VAL A 98 -12.72 13.10 -0.49
C VAL A 98 -13.28 14.41 -1.09
N GLY A 99 -13.26 15.51 -0.34
CA GLY A 99 -13.90 16.77 -0.73
C GLY A 99 -15.43 16.71 -0.64
N ALA A 100 -15.97 15.94 0.31
CA ALA A 100 -17.39 15.75 0.53
C ALA A 100 -17.81 16.18 1.94
N SER A 101 -19.11 16.33 2.20
CA SER A 101 -19.57 16.64 3.56
C SER A 101 -19.44 15.41 4.47
N ARG A 102 -19.15 15.64 5.76
CA ARG A 102 -19.11 14.58 6.78
C ARG A 102 -20.42 13.78 6.83
N TYR A 103 -21.55 14.46 6.61
CA TYR A 103 -22.87 13.82 6.56
C TYR A 103 -22.99 12.88 5.36
N ALA A 104 -22.54 13.27 4.16
CA ALA A 104 -22.58 12.39 2.99
C ALA A 104 -21.71 11.15 3.21
N VAL A 105 -20.48 11.33 3.69
CA VAL A 105 -19.56 10.23 3.97
C VAL A 105 -20.11 9.28 5.04
N ALA A 106 -20.66 9.82 6.15
CA ALA A 106 -21.28 9.00 7.19
C ALA A 106 -22.41 8.12 6.61
N ARG A 107 -23.28 8.71 5.78
CA ARG A 107 -24.43 8.00 5.18
C ARG A 107 -24.01 6.99 4.13
N TRP A 108 -22.90 7.19 3.42
CA TRP A 108 -22.34 6.17 2.51
C TRP A 108 -21.79 4.98 3.28
N LEU A 109 -21.03 5.22 4.35
CA LEU A 109 -20.43 4.16 5.18
C LEU A 109 -21.46 3.38 6.00
N ALA A 110 -22.61 4.00 6.30
CA ALA A 110 -23.72 3.35 6.99
C ALA A 110 -24.71 2.64 6.04
N GLY A 111 -24.51 2.72 4.72
CA GLY A 111 -25.43 2.12 3.73
C GLY A 111 -26.74 2.90 3.51
N GLU A 112 -26.93 4.03 4.18
CA GLU A 112 -28.16 4.84 4.07
C GLU A 112 -28.31 5.53 2.71
N THR A 113 -27.19 5.82 2.05
CA THR A 113 -27.16 6.40 0.70
C THR A 113 -26.09 5.75 -0.13
N ARG A 114 -26.28 5.76 -1.46
CA ARG A 114 -25.43 5.04 -2.40
C ARG A 114 -24.43 6.00 -3.02
N PRO A 115 -23.11 5.83 -2.82
CA PRO A 115 -22.13 6.66 -3.50
C PRO A 115 -22.21 6.43 -5.01
N ARG A 116 -22.12 7.51 -5.78
CA ARG A 116 -21.94 7.41 -7.23
C ARG A 116 -20.51 6.95 -7.51
N LEU A 117 -20.29 6.34 -8.68
CA LEU A 117 -18.98 5.79 -9.04
C LEU A 117 -17.81 6.77 -8.81
N PRO A 118 -17.86 8.07 -9.19
CA PRO A 118 -16.77 9.00 -8.89
C PRO A 118 -16.48 9.15 -7.39
N ASP A 119 -17.51 9.23 -6.56
CA ASP A 119 -17.36 9.41 -5.12
C ASP A 119 -16.83 8.15 -4.47
N PHE A 120 -17.31 6.98 -4.88
CA PHE A 120 -16.77 5.69 -4.47
C PHE A 120 -15.26 5.58 -4.75
N LEU A 121 -14.82 5.93 -5.97
CA LEU A 121 -13.39 5.89 -6.32
C LEU A 121 -12.57 6.88 -5.48
N ARG A 122 -13.10 8.07 -5.17
CA ARG A 122 -12.45 9.03 -4.28
C ARG A 122 -12.35 8.51 -2.85
N VAL A 123 -13.39 7.85 -2.33
CA VAL A 123 -13.37 7.26 -0.99
C VAL A 123 -12.32 6.15 -0.93
N VAL A 124 -12.26 5.26 -1.92
CA VAL A 124 -11.22 4.22 -1.99
C VAL A 124 -9.82 4.84 -1.98
N GLU A 125 -9.56 5.85 -2.82
CA GLU A 125 -8.25 6.51 -2.85
C GLU A 125 -7.93 7.21 -1.53
N ALA A 126 -8.90 7.90 -0.92
CA ALA A 126 -8.71 8.61 0.34
C ALA A 126 -8.41 7.67 1.53
N LEU A 127 -8.96 6.45 1.50
CA LEU A 127 -8.77 5.44 2.54
C LEU A 127 -7.50 4.63 2.34
N THR A 128 -7.15 4.33 1.08
CA THR A 128 -6.12 3.31 0.79
C THR A 128 -4.90 3.87 0.08
N SER A 129 -5.03 4.97 -0.66
CA SER A 129 -4.05 5.44 -1.65
C SER A 129 -3.65 4.35 -2.68
N ARG A 130 -4.54 3.38 -2.91
CA ARG A 130 -4.33 2.18 -3.72
C ARG A 130 -5.37 2.03 -4.83
N LEU A 131 -6.03 3.11 -5.24
CA LEU A 131 -7.07 3.03 -6.27
C LEU A 131 -6.55 2.40 -7.56
N SER A 132 -5.30 2.68 -7.94
CA SER A 132 -4.64 2.06 -9.09
C SER A 132 -4.63 0.54 -9.04
N ASP A 133 -4.50 -0.05 -7.86
CA ASP A 133 -4.45 -1.51 -7.71
C ASP A 133 -5.85 -2.10 -7.81
N LEU A 134 -6.84 -1.49 -7.14
CA LEU A 134 -8.23 -1.93 -7.27
C LEU A 134 -8.67 -1.92 -8.73
N ILE A 135 -8.30 -0.89 -9.48
CA ILE A 135 -8.65 -0.78 -10.89
C ILE A 135 -7.93 -1.85 -11.72
N ALA A 136 -6.65 -2.12 -11.44
CA ALA A 136 -5.90 -3.18 -12.12
C ALA A 136 -6.43 -4.58 -11.82
N GLU A 137 -7.04 -4.80 -10.66
CA GLU A 137 -7.74 -6.05 -10.33
C GLU A 137 -9.06 -6.22 -11.11
N LEU A 138 -9.66 -5.12 -11.58
CA LEU A 138 -10.95 -5.15 -12.28
C LEU A 138 -10.79 -5.13 -13.81
N VAL A 139 -9.82 -4.39 -14.33
CA VAL A 139 -9.61 -4.20 -15.76
C VAL A 139 -8.12 -4.07 -16.06
N ASP A 140 -7.75 -4.30 -17.32
CA ASP A 140 -6.41 -3.99 -17.80
C ASP A 140 -6.10 -2.50 -17.60
N ILE A 141 -5.11 -2.22 -16.75
CA ILE A 141 -4.72 -0.87 -16.34
C ILE A 141 -4.21 -0.02 -17.51
N GLU A 142 -3.73 -0.65 -18.60
CA GLU A 142 -3.31 0.06 -19.81
C GLU A 142 -4.45 0.81 -20.49
N GLN A 143 -5.69 0.40 -20.25
CA GLN A 143 -6.89 1.07 -20.75
C GLN A 143 -7.28 2.30 -19.92
N ILE A 144 -6.56 2.59 -18.84
CA ILE A 144 -6.83 3.70 -17.91
C ILE A 144 -5.63 4.66 -17.89
N PRO A 145 -5.47 5.55 -18.91
CA PRO A 145 -4.34 6.47 -18.99
C PRO A 145 -4.18 7.37 -17.76
N ALA A 146 -5.27 7.64 -17.04
CA ALA A 146 -5.23 8.47 -15.84
C ALA A 146 -4.60 7.76 -14.62
N LEU A 147 -4.39 6.43 -14.65
CA LEU A 147 -3.78 5.67 -13.56
C LEU A 147 -2.50 4.93 -13.95
N ILE A 148 -2.21 4.71 -15.23
CA ILE A 148 -1.09 3.84 -15.63
C ILE A 148 0.25 4.27 -15.03
N GLU A 149 0.55 5.57 -15.01
CA GLU A 149 1.82 6.05 -14.47
C GLU A 149 1.88 5.89 -12.95
N ALA A 150 0.82 6.29 -12.24
CA ALA A 150 0.71 6.10 -10.79
C ALA A 150 0.75 4.60 -10.40
N HIS A 151 0.16 3.73 -11.23
CA HIS A 151 0.18 2.29 -11.04
C HIS A 151 1.59 1.73 -11.24
N ARG A 152 2.29 2.11 -12.32
CA ARG A 152 3.67 1.70 -12.59
C ARG A 152 4.62 2.13 -11.48
N GLN A 153 4.54 3.40 -11.05
CA GLN A 153 5.34 3.93 -9.95
C GLN A 153 5.10 3.16 -8.64
N ARG A 154 3.83 2.91 -8.29
CA ARG A 154 3.49 2.13 -7.09
C ARG A 154 3.94 0.67 -7.18
N HIS A 155 3.76 0.02 -8.33
CA HIS A 155 4.22 -1.35 -8.53
C HIS A 155 5.74 -1.47 -8.47
N ALA A 156 6.47 -0.52 -9.07
CA ALA A 156 7.92 -0.46 -8.98
C ALA A 156 8.35 -0.28 -7.52
N SER A 157 7.80 0.71 -6.82
CA SER A 157 8.08 0.98 -5.40
C SER A 157 7.89 -0.25 -4.51
N ARG A 158 6.80 -1.02 -4.69
CA ARG A 158 6.51 -2.21 -3.89
C ARG A 158 7.52 -3.34 -4.04
N ARG A 159 8.11 -3.48 -5.23
CA ARG A 159 9.03 -4.57 -5.54
C ARG A 159 10.46 -4.25 -5.15
N VAL A 160 10.84 -2.97 -5.16
CA VAL A 160 12.22 -2.52 -4.96
C VAL A 160 12.84 -3.11 -3.69
N ALA A 161 12.09 -3.21 -2.59
CA ALA A 161 12.59 -3.81 -1.34
C ALA A 161 12.70 -5.33 -1.36
N PHE A 162 11.94 -6.03 -2.20
CA PHE A 162 12.07 -7.48 -2.37
C PHE A 162 13.23 -7.83 -3.29
N ASP A 163 13.45 -7.04 -4.34
CA ASP A 163 14.50 -7.26 -5.33
C ASP A 163 15.88 -6.80 -4.80
N GLU A 164 15.94 -5.71 -4.03
CA GLU A 164 17.17 -5.20 -3.39
C GLU A 164 16.88 -4.83 -1.92
N PRO A 165 17.08 -5.76 -0.95
CA PRO A 165 16.69 -5.57 0.44
C PRO A 165 17.24 -4.31 1.13
N TRP A 166 18.46 -3.87 0.76
CA TRP A 166 19.12 -2.73 1.38
C TRP A 166 18.46 -1.38 1.10
N VAL A 167 17.56 -1.29 0.12
CA VAL A 167 16.89 -0.03 -0.27
C VAL A 167 16.17 0.63 0.90
N GLY A 168 15.62 -0.14 1.83
CA GLY A 168 14.97 0.41 3.03
C GLY A 168 15.97 1.13 3.94
N GLY A 169 17.13 0.52 4.16
CA GLY A 169 18.19 1.14 4.95
C GLY A 169 18.83 2.34 4.24
N VAL A 170 19.02 2.27 2.92
CA VAL A 170 19.48 3.40 2.10
C VAL A 170 18.50 4.56 2.20
N MET A 171 17.20 4.32 2.08
CA MET A 171 16.16 5.35 2.25
C MET A 171 16.24 6.01 3.63
N CYS A 172 16.48 5.25 4.71
CA CYS A 172 16.68 5.83 6.04
C CYS A 172 17.90 6.76 6.07
N VAL A 173 19.03 6.35 5.51
CA VAL A 173 20.26 7.17 5.48
C VAL A 173 20.07 8.43 4.64
N LEU A 174 19.40 8.33 3.49
CA LEU A 174 19.05 9.48 2.65
C LEU A 174 18.20 10.50 3.42
N GLY A 175 17.36 10.05 4.36
CA GLY A 175 16.55 10.92 5.19
C GLY A 175 17.32 11.66 6.29
N THR A 176 18.59 11.33 6.53
CA THR A 176 19.37 11.93 7.62
C THR A 176 19.84 13.35 7.32
N GLU A 177 19.94 14.19 8.35
CA GLU A 177 20.53 15.54 8.22
C GLU A 177 21.97 15.50 7.69
N ALA A 178 22.76 14.52 8.14
CA ALA A 178 24.13 14.32 7.70
C ALA A 178 24.22 14.13 6.17
N TYR A 179 23.30 13.35 5.58
CA TYR A 179 23.26 13.18 4.14
C TYR A 179 22.68 14.41 3.41
N GLN A 180 21.60 14.99 3.93
CA GLN A 180 20.93 16.14 3.30
C GLN A 180 21.78 17.42 3.30
N SER A 181 22.74 17.53 4.23
CA SER A 181 23.70 18.65 4.28
C SER A 181 24.84 18.55 3.26
N LEU A 182 24.97 17.43 2.53
CA LEU A 182 25.96 17.29 1.47
C LEU A 182 25.66 18.26 0.32
N GLY A 183 26.69 18.94 -0.19
CA GLY A 183 26.56 19.78 -1.38
C GLY A 183 26.30 18.97 -2.66
N ALA A 184 26.70 17.70 -2.67
CA ALA A 184 26.53 16.76 -3.77
C ALA A 184 26.58 15.32 -3.25
N HIS A 185 25.89 14.41 -3.93
CA HIS A 185 26.03 12.98 -3.63
C HIS A 185 27.48 12.51 -3.90
N VAL A 186 28.07 11.80 -2.94
CA VAL A 186 29.41 11.21 -3.04
C VAL A 186 29.25 9.69 -3.12
N PRO A 187 29.62 9.04 -4.24
CA PRO A 187 29.51 7.59 -4.37
C PRO A 187 30.28 6.84 -3.28
N GLY A 188 29.64 5.86 -2.65
CA GLY A 188 30.23 5.05 -1.59
C GLY A 188 30.06 5.65 -0.20
N TRP A 189 29.52 6.86 -0.08
CA TRP A 189 29.31 7.49 1.23
C TRP A 189 28.28 6.72 2.05
N ILE A 190 27.17 6.29 1.44
CA ILE A 190 26.10 5.54 2.12
C ILE A 190 26.62 4.15 2.50
N ALA A 191 27.32 3.50 1.58
CA ALA A 191 27.96 2.21 1.77
C ALA A 191 28.96 2.24 2.93
N ALA A 192 29.73 3.32 3.08
CA ALA A 192 30.64 3.51 4.20
C ALA A 192 29.90 3.66 5.54
N GLN A 193 28.81 4.43 5.59
CA GLN A 193 28.00 4.61 6.81
C GLN A 193 27.35 3.30 7.25
N MET A 194 26.80 2.54 6.31
CA MET A 194 26.07 1.31 6.59
C MET A 194 27.01 0.09 6.71
N GLY A 195 28.19 0.18 6.10
CA GLY A 195 29.23 -0.83 6.06
C GLY A 195 28.86 -2.02 5.17
N PHE A 196 28.48 -1.75 3.93
CA PHE A 196 28.29 -2.73 2.86
C PHE A 196 29.08 -2.31 1.60
N ASP A 197 29.06 -3.14 0.55
CA ASP A 197 29.80 -2.89 -0.70
C ASP A 197 29.25 -1.67 -1.49
N PRO A 198 30.09 -0.74 -2.00
CA PRO A 198 29.63 0.40 -2.80
C PRO A 198 28.76 0.07 -4.02
N GLN A 199 28.89 -1.12 -4.60
CA GLN A 199 28.02 -1.57 -5.69
C GLN A 199 26.58 -1.81 -5.22
N ILE A 200 26.35 -2.16 -3.94
CA ILE A 200 25.00 -2.25 -3.36
C ILE A 200 24.38 -0.85 -3.30
N GLU A 201 25.16 0.18 -2.92
CA GLU A 201 24.68 1.56 -2.91
C GLU A 201 24.25 2.00 -4.31
N GLU A 202 25.08 1.77 -5.33
CA GLU A 202 24.77 2.13 -6.71
C GLU A 202 23.48 1.45 -7.19
N ARG A 203 23.35 0.13 -6.99
CA ARG A 203 22.13 -0.60 -7.36
C ARG A 203 20.91 -0.09 -6.60
N CYS A 204 21.01 0.14 -5.29
CA CYS A 204 19.92 0.68 -4.49
C CYS A 204 19.46 2.05 -5.04
N LEU A 205 20.40 2.97 -5.25
CA LEU A 205 20.09 4.32 -5.74
C LEU A 205 19.48 4.27 -7.14
N GLN A 206 20.00 3.43 -8.04
CA GLN A 206 19.43 3.23 -9.36
C GLN A 206 17.99 2.73 -9.27
N ARG A 207 17.72 1.69 -8.48
CA ARG A 207 16.35 1.13 -8.33
C ARG A 207 15.38 2.12 -7.70
N LEU A 208 15.84 2.88 -6.71
CA LEU A 208 15.04 3.92 -6.07
C LEU A 208 14.71 5.07 -7.02
N GLU A 209 15.66 5.48 -7.87
CA GLU A 209 15.46 6.53 -8.89
C GLU A 209 14.55 6.03 -10.03
N GLU A 210 14.76 4.79 -10.52
CA GLU A 210 13.88 4.12 -11.51
C GLU A 210 12.43 3.98 -10.99
N ALA A 211 12.26 3.73 -9.70
CA ALA A 211 10.94 3.65 -9.05
C ALA A 211 10.35 5.01 -8.68
N GLY A 212 11.07 6.12 -8.93
CA GLY A 212 10.64 7.48 -8.59
C GLY A 212 10.58 7.77 -7.09
N LEU A 213 11.17 6.93 -6.24
CA LEU A 213 11.19 7.11 -4.79
C LEU A 213 12.15 8.22 -4.37
N ILE A 214 13.21 8.43 -5.15
CA ILE A 214 14.19 9.48 -4.95
C ILE A 214 14.44 10.25 -6.26
N GLY A 215 14.95 11.47 -6.12
CA GLY A 215 15.39 12.28 -7.26
C GLY A 215 16.47 13.26 -6.84
N ARG A 216 17.15 13.88 -7.79
CA ARG A 216 18.21 14.87 -7.52
C ARG A 216 18.11 16.07 -8.45
N ARG A 217 18.49 17.24 -7.94
CA ARG A 217 18.62 18.46 -8.76
C ARG A 217 20.09 18.64 -9.15
N GLY A 218 20.40 18.42 -10.43
CA GLY A 218 21.78 18.49 -10.92
C GLY A 218 22.69 17.49 -10.21
N ARG A 219 23.78 17.98 -9.63
CA ARG A 219 24.74 17.16 -8.86
C ARG A 219 24.47 17.13 -7.34
N GLY A 220 23.36 17.73 -6.87
CA GLY A 220 23.02 17.78 -5.45
C GLY A 220 22.77 16.40 -4.82
N PRO A 221 22.52 16.36 -3.50
CA PRO A 221 22.14 15.12 -2.82
C PRO A 221 20.81 14.58 -3.36
N TYR A 222 20.61 13.27 -3.22
CA TYR A 222 19.32 12.66 -3.49
C TYR A 222 18.28 13.11 -2.45
N GLN A 223 17.09 13.45 -2.92
CA GLN A 223 15.93 13.83 -2.12
C GLN A 223 14.84 12.77 -2.27
N ILE A 224 14.28 12.35 -1.15
CA ILE A 224 13.12 11.46 -1.09
C ILE A 224 11.92 12.19 -1.70
N GLN A 225 11.32 11.61 -2.72
CA GLN A 225 10.10 12.12 -3.37
C GLN A 225 8.86 11.43 -2.81
N HIS A 226 8.97 10.14 -2.52
CA HIS A 226 7.87 9.29 -2.07
C HIS A 226 8.34 8.28 -1.01
N GLU A 227 7.44 7.90 -0.12
CA GLU A 227 7.71 6.89 0.92
C GLU A 227 7.82 5.50 0.31
N LEU A 228 8.79 4.70 0.80
CA LEU A 228 8.89 3.30 0.46
C LEU A 228 7.78 2.52 1.18
N THR A 229 6.85 1.96 0.41
CA THR A 229 5.80 1.08 0.95
C THR A 229 6.07 -0.37 0.57
N ILE A 230 6.16 -1.25 1.57
CA ILE A 230 6.33 -2.69 1.37
C ILE A 230 5.00 -3.36 1.69
N ASP A 231 4.35 -3.94 0.66
CA ASP A 231 3.12 -4.71 0.86
C ASP A 231 3.47 -6.12 1.33
N THR A 232 3.51 -6.31 2.64
CA THR A 232 3.86 -7.61 3.23
C THR A 232 2.77 -8.66 3.12
N GLN A 233 1.55 -8.27 2.72
CA GLN A 233 0.40 -9.18 2.64
C GLN A 233 0.26 -9.79 1.25
N ALA A 234 0.45 -8.98 0.21
CA ALA A 234 0.36 -9.43 -1.17
C ALA A 234 1.47 -10.43 -1.57
N TYR A 235 2.62 -10.39 -0.89
CA TYR A 235 3.83 -11.15 -1.25
C TYR A 235 4.42 -11.89 -0.03
N PRO A 236 3.77 -12.96 0.46
CA PRO A 236 4.16 -13.62 1.70
C PRO A 236 5.51 -14.34 1.60
N GLU A 237 5.89 -14.86 0.44
CA GLU A 237 7.18 -15.55 0.27
C GLU A 237 8.35 -14.56 0.23
N GLU A 238 8.19 -13.49 -0.53
CA GLU A 238 9.14 -12.40 -0.66
C GLU A 238 9.31 -11.67 0.67
N THR A 239 8.22 -11.49 1.41
CA THR A 239 8.26 -10.97 2.78
C THR A 239 9.06 -11.88 3.70
N ARG A 240 8.91 -13.21 3.60
CA ARG A 240 9.74 -14.16 4.38
C ARG A 240 11.21 -14.02 4.01
N ARG A 241 11.55 -13.89 2.72
CA ARG A 241 12.93 -13.68 2.25
C ARG A 241 13.52 -12.36 2.77
N LEU A 242 12.74 -11.28 2.72
CA LEU A 242 13.17 -9.98 3.24
C LEU A 242 13.41 -10.02 4.76
N LYS A 243 12.52 -10.67 5.52
CA LYS A 243 12.73 -10.91 6.96
C LYS A 243 13.98 -11.74 7.22
N ALA A 244 14.21 -12.79 6.43
CA ALA A 244 15.41 -13.62 6.55
C ALA A 244 16.70 -12.84 6.26
N HIS A 245 16.69 -11.95 5.26
CA HIS A 245 17.82 -11.07 4.96
C HIS A 245 18.18 -10.20 6.18
N TRP A 246 17.21 -9.48 6.75
CA TRP A 246 17.47 -8.63 7.92
C TRP A 246 17.84 -9.42 9.18
N ALA A 247 17.25 -10.61 9.37
CA ALA A 247 17.63 -11.50 10.46
C ALA A 247 19.09 -11.99 10.32
N ALA A 248 19.55 -12.29 9.11
CA ALA A 248 20.92 -12.70 8.84
C ALA A 248 21.93 -11.57 9.18
N LEU A 249 21.58 -10.30 8.97
CA LEU A 249 22.40 -9.18 9.44
C LEU A 249 22.51 -9.17 10.97
N GLY A 250 21.43 -9.47 11.69
CA GLY A 250 21.45 -9.64 13.15
C GLY A 250 22.39 -10.76 13.59
N LEU A 251 22.41 -11.89 12.88
CA LEU A 251 23.35 -13.00 13.15
C LEU A 251 24.81 -12.58 12.90
N ALA A 252 25.07 -11.87 11.79
CA ALA A 252 26.40 -11.33 11.51
C ALA A 252 26.85 -10.37 12.62
N ARG A 253 25.99 -9.47 13.08
CA ARG A 253 26.28 -8.56 14.21
C ARG A 253 26.42 -9.26 15.55
N ALA A 254 25.74 -10.38 15.77
CA ALA A 254 25.89 -11.17 17.00
C ALA A 254 27.27 -11.83 17.10
N THR A 255 27.89 -12.13 15.95
CA THR A 255 29.24 -12.71 15.88
C THR A 255 30.34 -11.65 15.80
N GLU A 256 30.08 -10.54 15.12
CA GLU A 256 30.99 -9.40 15.00
C GLU A 256 30.26 -8.07 15.31
N PRO A 257 30.09 -7.74 16.62
CA PRO A 257 29.34 -6.55 17.03
C PRO A 257 30.06 -5.25 16.68
N ARG A 258 29.31 -4.21 16.32
CA ARG A 258 29.80 -2.83 16.26
C ARG A 258 29.50 -2.08 17.57
N PRO A 259 30.26 -1.01 17.87
CA PRO A 259 29.91 -0.13 18.98
C PRO A 259 28.46 0.36 18.88
N GLY A 260 27.70 0.22 19.96
CA GLY A 260 26.29 0.61 20.04
C GLY A 260 25.29 -0.50 19.69
N ASP A 261 25.73 -1.64 19.12
CA ASP A 261 24.84 -2.77 18.89
C ASP A 261 24.35 -3.35 20.22
N MET A 262 23.03 -3.47 20.36
CA MET A 262 22.40 -4.12 21.51
C MET A 262 21.83 -5.47 21.07
N ILE A 263 22.51 -6.54 21.47
CA ILE A 263 22.16 -7.92 21.09
C ILE A 263 21.92 -8.72 22.35
N SER A 264 20.67 -9.12 22.55
CA SER A 264 20.22 -9.83 23.74
C SER A 264 19.33 -11.01 23.33
N TYR A 265 19.39 -12.11 24.09
CA TYR A 265 18.46 -13.22 23.95
C TYR A 265 18.01 -13.72 25.33
N ASN A 266 16.78 -14.23 25.40
CA ASN A 266 16.23 -14.88 26.59
C ASN A 266 15.57 -16.19 26.17
N VAL A 267 15.92 -17.28 26.85
CA VAL A 267 15.22 -18.57 26.73
C VAL A 267 14.48 -18.81 28.03
N VAL A 268 13.15 -18.91 27.97
CA VAL A 268 12.29 -18.98 29.16
C VAL A 268 11.33 -20.17 29.08
N ALA A 269 11.03 -20.77 30.24
CA ALA A 269 9.93 -21.71 30.39
C ALA A 269 8.76 -20.99 31.05
N VAL A 270 7.61 -20.95 30.37
CA VAL A 270 6.42 -20.20 30.81
C VAL A 270 5.15 -21.00 30.55
N SER A 271 4.06 -20.65 31.23
CA SER A 271 2.74 -21.21 30.95
C SER A 271 2.23 -20.78 29.57
N ARG A 272 1.26 -21.52 28.99
CA ARG A 272 0.61 -21.10 27.73
C ARG A 272 -0.07 -19.73 27.87
N ALA A 273 -0.67 -19.44 29.03
CA ALA A 273 -1.30 -18.15 29.30
C ALA A 273 -0.26 -17.01 29.34
N ASP A 274 0.89 -17.24 29.97
CA ASP A 274 1.97 -16.25 30.00
C ASP A 274 2.64 -16.08 28.64
N LEU A 275 2.68 -17.12 27.80
CA LEU A 275 3.14 -16.99 26.42
C LEU A 275 2.25 -16.01 25.61
N GLU A 276 0.93 -16.04 25.77
CA GLU A 276 0.04 -15.05 25.13
C GLU A 276 0.30 -13.64 25.68
N ARG A 277 0.50 -13.49 27.00
CA ARG A 277 0.86 -12.19 27.61
C ARG A 277 2.18 -11.65 27.05
N ILE A 278 3.16 -12.52 26.79
CA ILE A 278 4.43 -12.16 26.14
C ILE A 278 4.20 -11.74 24.68
N ARG A 279 3.31 -12.41 23.93
CA ARG A 279 2.94 -11.99 22.56
C ARG A 279 2.31 -10.61 22.53
N GLU A 280 1.40 -10.31 23.44
CA GLU A 280 0.81 -8.98 23.56
C GLU A 280 1.85 -7.91 23.92
N ALA A 281 2.76 -8.22 24.85
CA ALA A 281 3.87 -7.33 25.20
C ALA A 281 4.79 -7.05 24.00
N HIS A 282 5.08 -8.08 23.21
CA HIS A 282 5.86 -7.95 21.97
C HIS A 282 5.19 -7.01 20.96
N ILE A 283 3.87 -7.13 20.77
CA ILE A 283 3.10 -6.23 19.91
C ILE A 283 3.14 -4.79 20.44
N ARG A 284 2.96 -4.58 21.75
CA ARG A 284 3.03 -3.25 22.37
C ARG A 284 4.39 -2.60 22.15
N TYR A 285 5.47 -3.33 22.41
CA TYR A 285 6.84 -2.86 22.20
C TYR A 285 7.08 -2.46 20.74
N PHE A 286 6.62 -3.27 19.79
CA PHE A 286 6.72 -2.92 18.36
C PHE A 286 5.98 -1.62 18.02
N MET A 287 4.77 -1.41 18.56
CA MET A 287 4.01 -0.17 18.35
C MET A 287 4.69 1.04 19.00
N GLU A 288 5.28 0.86 20.18
CA GLU A 288 6.03 1.91 20.89
C GLU A 288 7.25 2.35 20.08
N VAL A 289 8.06 1.40 19.57
CA VAL A 289 9.20 1.71 18.68
C VAL A 289 8.73 2.51 17.46
N ARG A 290 7.61 2.12 16.83
CA ARG A 290 7.06 2.88 15.69
C ARG A 290 6.62 4.30 16.07
N SER A 291 6.08 4.51 17.26
CA SER A 291 5.72 5.84 17.76
C SER A 291 6.96 6.71 17.92
N ILE A 292 8.01 6.18 18.55
CA ILE A 292 9.29 6.88 18.72
C ILE A 292 9.87 7.28 17.36
N VAL A 293 9.88 6.36 16.38
CA VAL A 293 10.37 6.65 15.03
C VAL A 293 9.54 7.75 14.34
N ALA A 294 8.21 7.75 14.50
CA ALA A 294 7.34 8.75 13.89
C ALA A 294 7.54 10.17 14.45
N GLU A 295 8.00 10.28 15.70
CA GLU A 295 8.26 11.56 16.38
C GLU A 295 9.73 12.03 16.24
N SER A 296 10.62 11.15 15.76
CA SER A 296 12.05 11.40 15.69
C SER A 296 12.45 12.20 14.44
N THR A 297 13.40 13.11 14.60
CA THR A 297 14.12 13.70 13.46
C THR A 297 15.24 12.74 13.04
N PRO A 298 15.31 12.29 11.77
CA PRO A 298 16.28 11.27 11.37
C PRO A 298 17.73 11.79 11.42
N GLU A 299 18.52 11.24 12.33
CA GLU A 299 19.97 11.48 12.40
C GLU A 299 20.76 10.21 12.08
N VAL A 300 20.21 9.05 12.42
CA VAL A 300 20.85 7.74 12.25
C VAL A 300 19.86 6.71 11.73
N ALA A 301 20.34 5.78 10.91
CA ALA A 301 19.57 4.61 10.50
C ALA A 301 19.84 3.45 11.47
N ALA A 302 18.78 2.83 11.99
CA ALA A 302 18.85 1.69 12.89
C ALA A 302 17.97 0.55 12.40
N LEU A 303 18.44 -0.69 12.54
CA LEU A 303 17.65 -1.89 12.32
C LEU A 303 17.20 -2.45 13.68
N VAL A 304 15.89 -2.56 13.87
CA VAL A 304 15.32 -3.20 15.06
C VAL A 304 14.73 -4.55 14.65
N ASN A 305 15.47 -5.62 14.98
CA ASN A 305 15.02 -6.99 14.78
C ASN A 305 14.48 -7.56 16.09
N ILE A 306 13.19 -7.86 16.13
CA ILE A 306 12.53 -8.42 17.32
C ILE A 306 11.92 -9.74 16.90
N GLN A 307 12.31 -10.83 17.57
CA GLN A 307 11.85 -12.18 17.26
C GLN A 307 11.27 -12.84 18.50
N LEU A 308 10.06 -13.38 18.39
CA LEU A 308 9.47 -14.28 19.37
C LEU A 308 9.27 -15.64 18.69
N LEU A 309 10.04 -16.63 19.14
CA LEU A 309 10.06 -17.98 18.56
C LEU A 309 9.51 -18.98 19.57
N GLY A 310 8.52 -19.77 19.16
CA GLY A 310 8.13 -20.97 19.90
C GLY A 310 9.12 -22.09 19.59
N LEU A 311 9.78 -22.65 20.61
CA LEU A 311 10.77 -23.73 20.44
C LEU A 311 10.15 -25.14 20.56
N GLY A 312 8.82 -25.24 20.59
CA GLY A 312 8.06 -26.49 20.68
C GLY A 312 6.56 -26.24 20.77
N GLY A 313 5.77 -27.23 20.34
CA GLY A 313 4.30 -27.28 20.44
C GLY A 313 3.85 -28.42 21.34
#